data_AF-U7UIT5-F1
#
_entry.id   AF-U7UIT5-F1
#
_cell.length_a   1.000
_cell.length_b   1.000
_cell.length_c   1.000
_cell.angle_alpha   90.00
_cell.angle_beta   90.00
_cell.angle_gamma   90.00
#
_symmetry.space_group_name_H-M   'P 1'
#
loop_
_entity.id
_entity.type
_entity.pdbx_description
1 polymer ?
#
loop_
_entity_poly.entity_id
_entity_poly.type
_entity_poly.pdbx_seq_one_letter_code
_entity_poly.pdbx_strand_id
1 'polypeptide(L)'
;MEFVTLADITDNILTCRDEDIAFANDYLHRLAVSFSLADEEIRLPPALSVKQLGKAIACRECAASMVGSDTTVMVDGSRSEDVYFQKYKMYVQLAKDLESRLTYADFAVTGTDGSGKGGVGVIRLSRA
;
A
#
# COMPACT_ATOMS: atom_id res chain seq x y z
N MET A 1 3.31 6.44 11.66
CA MET A 1 2.88 5.13 12.20
C MET A 1 3.58 4.04 11.42
N GLU A 2 3.98 2.92 12.04
CA GLU A 2 4.78 1.88 11.36
C GLU A 2 3.94 0.62 11.08
N PHE A 3 3.64 0.36 9.81
CA PHE A 3 2.87 -0.80 9.35
C PHE A 3 3.78 -1.86 8.70
N VAL A 4 4.80 -1.40 7.98
CA VAL A 4 5.79 -2.24 7.30
C VAL A 4 7.20 -1.74 7.58
N THR A 5 8.14 -2.67 7.58
CA THR A 5 9.58 -2.43 7.75
C THR A 5 10.36 -2.94 6.53
N LEU A 6 11.65 -2.59 6.42
CA LEU A 6 12.52 -3.15 5.37
C LEU A 6 12.58 -4.68 5.40
N ALA A 7 12.55 -5.30 6.59
CA ALA A 7 12.58 -6.75 6.74
C ALA A 7 11.34 -7.45 6.17
N ASP A 8 10.27 -6.69 5.92
CA ASP A 8 9.04 -7.22 5.32
C ASP A 8 9.10 -7.30 3.79
N ILE A 9 10.07 -6.66 3.16
CA ILE A 9 10.24 -6.66 1.70
C ILE A 9 10.88 -7.98 1.28
N THR A 10 10.26 -8.65 0.31
CA THR A 10 10.70 -9.96 -0.19
C THR A 10 11.10 -9.95 -1.66
N ASP A 11 11.14 -8.78 -2.30
CA ASP A 11 11.56 -8.66 -3.69
C ASP A 11 13.10 -8.77 -3.77
N ASN A 12 13.61 -9.67 -4.60
CA ASN A 12 15.04 -9.94 -4.73
C ASN A 12 15.75 -9.06 -5.78
N ILE A 13 15.02 -8.19 -6.47
CA ILE A 13 15.56 -7.28 -7.49
C ILE A 13 15.53 -5.85 -6.96
N LEU A 14 14.46 -5.45 -6.28
CA LEU A 14 14.32 -4.13 -5.70
C LEU A 14 14.96 -4.07 -4.32
N THR A 15 15.85 -3.10 -4.12
CA THR A 15 16.38 -2.78 -2.80
C THR A 15 15.65 -1.54 -2.29
N CYS A 16 14.54 -1.75 -1.57
CA CYS A 16 13.80 -0.65 -0.96
C CYS A 16 14.69 0.09 0.05
N ARG A 17 14.56 1.40 0.11
CA ARG A 17 15.23 2.30 1.05
C ARG A 17 14.25 2.74 2.13
N ASP A 18 14.78 3.34 3.19
CA ASP A 18 13.95 3.87 4.29
C ASP A 18 12.91 4.89 3.81
N GLU A 19 13.23 5.69 2.79
CA GLU A 19 12.30 6.65 2.20
C GLU A 19 11.10 5.97 1.50
N ASP A 20 11.34 4.83 0.85
CA ASP A 20 10.28 4.05 0.19
C ASP A 20 9.33 3.43 1.24
N ILE A 21 9.90 2.97 2.37
CA ILE A 21 9.14 2.45 3.51
C ILE A 21 8.35 3.56 4.23
N ALA A 22 8.98 4.72 4.44
CA ALA A 22 8.33 5.88 5.05
C ALA A 22 7.12 6.31 4.20
N PHE A 23 7.29 6.41 2.88
CA PHE A 23 6.20 6.72 1.97
C PHE A 23 5.06 5.70 2.05
N ALA A 24 5.37 4.40 2.09
CA ALA A 24 4.36 3.34 2.21
C ALA A 24 3.58 3.43 3.53
N ASN A 25 4.27 3.69 4.64
CA ASN A 25 3.65 3.85 5.95
C ASN A 25 2.75 5.10 6.01
N ASP A 26 3.20 6.23 5.46
CA ASP A 26 2.39 7.45 5.37
C ASP A 26 1.18 7.27 4.44
N TYR A 27 1.33 6.49 3.37
CA TYR A 27 0.23 6.14 2.48
C TYR A 27 -0.84 5.31 3.21
N LEU A 28 -0.44 4.26 3.93
CA LEU A 28 -1.37 3.43 4.70
C LEU A 28 -2.04 4.20 5.83
N HIS A 29 -1.32 5.10 6.49
CA HIS A 29 -1.89 5.98 7.51
C HIS A 29 -2.98 6.88 6.92
N ARG A 30 -2.70 7.55 5.79
CA ARG A 30 -3.70 8.37 5.09
C ARG A 30 -4.92 7.55 4.65
N LEU A 31 -4.72 6.30 4.23
CA LEU A 31 -5.82 5.41 3.86
C LEU A 31 -6.68 5.05 5.09
N ALA A 32 -6.06 4.75 6.24
CA ALA A 32 -6.78 4.53 7.50
C ALA A 32 -7.60 5.77 7.91
N VAL A 33 -6.99 6.97 7.84
CA VAL A 33 -7.68 8.24 8.12
C VAL A 33 -8.83 8.49 7.15
N SER A 34 -8.71 8.07 5.89
CA SER A 34 -9.82 8.16 4.91
C SER A 34 -11.03 7.30 5.29
N PHE A 35 -10.81 6.22 6.06
CA PHE A 35 -11.87 5.42 6.69
C PHE A 35 -12.36 6.03 8.02
N SER A 36 -12.02 7.30 8.31
CA SER A 36 -12.40 8.01 9.53
C SER A 36 -11.92 7.36 10.83
N LEU A 37 -10.80 6.64 10.76
CA LEU A 37 -10.12 6.10 11.94
C LEU A 37 -9.20 7.15 12.56
N ALA A 38 -9.30 7.32 13.87
CA ALA A 38 -8.28 8.01 14.65
C ALA A 38 -7.08 7.09 14.90
N ASP A 39 -5.90 7.65 15.20
CA ASP A 39 -4.66 6.88 15.39
C ASP A 39 -4.79 5.77 16.45
N GLU A 40 -5.58 6.01 17.50
CA GLU A 40 -5.86 5.06 18.59
C GLU A 40 -6.76 3.89 18.16
N GLU A 41 -7.54 4.08 17.09
CA GLU A 41 -8.44 3.08 16.53
C GLU A 41 -7.77 2.20 15.48
N ILE A 42 -6.55 2.55 15.05
CA ILE A 42 -5.80 1.81 14.03
C ILE A 42 -5.13 0.59 14.68
N ARG A 43 -5.42 -0.58 14.12
CA ARG A 43 -4.89 -1.86 14.59
C ARG A 43 -3.39 -1.97 14.30
N LEU A 44 -2.62 -2.23 15.36
CA LEU A 44 -1.22 -2.65 15.31
C LEU A 44 -1.01 -3.92 16.16
N PRO A 45 -0.30 -4.96 15.65
CA PRO A 45 0.26 -5.07 14.31
C PRO A 45 -0.83 -5.13 13.23
N PRO A 46 -0.56 -4.62 12.02
CA PRO A 46 -1.58 -4.50 10.98
C PRO A 46 -2.08 -5.87 10.51
N ALA A 47 -3.29 -5.88 9.96
CA ALA A 47 -3.81 -7.05 9.26
C ALA A 47 -2.89 -7.41 8.08
N LEU A 48 -2.88 -8.70 7.72
CA LEU A 48 -2.04 -9.21 6.64
C LEU A 48 -2.31 -8.49 5.31
N SER A 49 -3.57 -8.16 5.03
CA SER A 49 -4.03 -7.42 3.85
C SER A 49 -3.41 -6.01 3.77
N VAL A 50 -3.49 -5.25 4.86
CA VAL A 50 -2.85 -3.92 5.00
C VAL A 50 -1.33 -4.02 4.86
N LYS A 51 -0.72 -5.02 5.49
CA LYS A 51 0.72 -5.26 5.41
C LYS A 51 1.17 -5.59 3.99
N GLN A 52 0.40 -6.38 3.24
CA GLN A 52 0.66 -6.69 1.84
C GLN A 52 0.58 -5.44 0.95
N LEU A 53 -0.40 -4.57 1.18
CA LEU A 53 -0.49 -3.30 0.47
C LEU A 53 0.74 -2.43 0.75
N GLY A 54 1.15 -2.29 2.02
CA GLY A 54 2.35 -1.52 2.39
C GLY A 54 3.60 -1.99 1.66
N LYS A 55 3.83 -3.31 1.61
CA LYS A 55 4.95 -3.91 0.86
C LYS A 55 4.89 -3.54 -0.63
N ALA A 56 3.70 -3.64 -1.24
CA ALA A 56 3.52 -3.34 -2.66
C ALA A 56 3.75 -1.85 -2.96
N ILE A 57 3.31 -0.94 -2.10
CA ILE A 57 3.54 0.50 -2.24
C ILE A 57 5.04 0.82 -2.12
N ALA A 58 5.74 0.28 -1.13
CA ALA A 58 7.19 0.48 -0.98
C ALA A 58 7.96 0.01 -2.22
N CYS A 59 7.64 -1.20 -2.72
CA CYS A 59 8.26 -1.72 -3.93
C CYS A 59 7.92 -0.88 -5.18
N ARG A 60 6.71 -0.33 -5.25
CA ARG A 60 6.30 0.57 -6.35
C ARG A 60 7.16 1.83 -6.36
N GLU A 61 7.33 2.50 -5.23
CA GLU A 61 8.13 3.73 -5.14
C GLU A 61 9.61 3.46 -5.45
N CYS A 62 10.16 2.38 -4.89
CA CYS A 62 11.51 1.94 -5.19
C CYS A 62 11.69 1.71 -6.70
N ALA A 63 10.81 0.92 -7.32
CA ALA A 63 10.85 0.65 -8.75
C ALA A 63 10.71 1.92 -9.60
N ALA A 64 9.81 2.83 -9.23
CA ALA A 64 9.61 4.10 -9.94
C ALA A 64 10.89 4.94 -9.98
N SER A 65 11.62 5.01 -8.87
CA SER A 65 12.86 5.77 -8.77
C SER A 65 14.03 5.15 -9.56
N MET A 66 13.95 3.85 -9.83
CA MET A 66 15.00 3.09 -10.54
C MET A 66 14.73 2.96 -12.05
N VAL A 67 13.56 3.38 -12.55
CA VAL A 67 13.26 3.33 -13.99
C VAL A 67 14.30 4.14 -14.78
N GLY A 68 14.92 3.51 -15.77
CA GLY A 68 15.96 4.08 -16.62
C GLY A 68 17.39 3.86 -16.10
N SER A 69 17.55 3.25 -14.92
CA SER A 69 18.87 2.90 -14.36
C SER A 69 19.37 1.52 -14.77
N ASP A 70 18.54 0.73 -15.48
CA ASP A 70 18.94 -0.57 -15.99
C ASP A 70 19.93 -0.43 -17.15
N THR A 71 21.20 -0.74 -16.86
CA THR A 71 22.29 -0.65 -17.84
C THR A 71 22.20 -1.71 -18.94
N THR A 72 21.42 -2.77 -18.76
CA THR A 72 21.26 -3.83 -19.78
C THR A 72 20.46 -3.34 -20.98
N VAL A 73 19.52 -2.42 -20.76
CA VAL A 73 18.71 -1.79 -21.81
C VAL A 73 19.52 -0.77 -22.62
N MET A 74 20.57 -0.18 -22.03
CA MET A 74 21.41 0.85 -22.67
C MET A 74 22.28 0.31 -23.83
N VAL A 75 22.42 -1.01 -23.95
CA VAL A 75 23.36 -1.64 -24.92
C VAL A 75 22.64 -2.10 -26.20
N ASP A 76 21.37 -2.50 -26.14
CA ASP A 76 20.65 -3.05 -27.31
C ASP A 76 19.11 -2.98 -27.22
N GLY A 77 18.54 -2.34 -26.18
CA GLY A 77 17.16 -2.61 -25.75
C GLY A 77 16.17 -1.45 -25.86
N SER A 78 14.88 -1.80 -25.90
CA SER A 78 13.76 -0.86 -25.78
C SER A 78 13.49 -0.54 -24.31
N ARG A 79 13.06 0.69 -23.97
CA ARG A 79 12.68 1.08 -22.58
C ARG A 79 11.57 0.20 -21.97
N SER A 80 10.84 -0.57 -22.79
CA SER A 80 9.90 -1.60 -22.33
C SER A 80 10.55 -2.83 -21.69
N GLU A 81 11.84 -3.05 -21.93
CA GLU A 81 12.64 -4.17 -21.43
C GLU A 81 13.32 -3.85 -20.09
N ASP A 82 13.24 -2.59 -19.65
CA ASP A 82 13.69 -2.15 -18.34
C ASP A 82 12.95 -2.91 -17.23
N VAL A 83 13.73 -3.69 -16.47
CA VAL A 83 13.19 -4.54 -15.39
C VAL A 83 12.48 -3.71 -14.32
N TYR A 84 12.96 -2.50 -14.02
CA TYR A 84 12.35 -1.61 -13.04
C TYR A 84 11.02 -1.05 -13.55
N PHE A 85 10.93 -0.75 -14.86
CA PHE A 85 9.67 -0.33 -15.45
C PHE A 85 8.61 -1.45 -15.44
N GLN A 86 9.02 -2.68 -15.72
CA GLN A 86 8.14 -3.85 -15.63
C GLN A 86 7.66 -4.08 -14.20
N LYS A 87 8.58 -4.03 -13.22
CA LYS A 87 8.23 -4.15 -11.80
C LYS A 87 7.33 -3.02 -11.32
N TYR A 88 7.60 -1.78 -11.72
CA TYR A 88 6.74 -0.64 -11.40
C TYR A 88 5.30 -0.90 -11.84
N LYS A 89 5.08 -1.31 -13.10
CA LYS A 89 3.74 -1.65 -13.60
C LYS A 89 3.08 -2.79 -12.83
N MET A 90 3.84 -3.84 -12.51
CA MET A 90 3.36 -4.96 -11.71
C MET A 90 2.89 -4.51 -10.32
N TYR A 91 3.70 -3.70 -9.63
CA TYR A 91 3.37 -3.20 -8.30
C TYR A 91 2.26 -2.15 -8.30
N VAL A 92 2.13 -1.33 -9.35
CA VAL A 92 0.97 -0.45 -9.54
C VAL A 92 -0.32 -1.26 -9.59
N GLN A 93 -0.35 -2.32 -10.42
CA GLN A 93 -1.53 -3.17 -10.55
C GLN A 93 -1.83 -3.93 -9.25
N LEU A 94 -0.81 -4.53 -8.63
CA LEU A 94 -0.96 -5.25 -7.37
C LEU A 94 -1.46 -4.35 -6.23
N ALA A 95 -0.90 -3.13 -6.10
CA ALA A 95 -1.34 -2.18 -5.09
C ALA A 95 -2.81 -1.79 -5.28
N LYS A 96 -3.22 -1.50 -6.53
CA LYS A 96 -4.61 -1.18 -6.87
C LYS A 96 -5.56 -2.33 -6.51
N ASP A 97 -5.19 -3.56 -6.85
CA ASP A 97 -6.01 -4.73 -6.56
C ASP A 97 -6.14 -5.00 -5.06
N LEU A 98 -5.05 -4.83 -4.30
CA LEU A 98 -5.05 -4.95 -2.84
C LEU A 98 -5.90 -3.85 -2.19
N GLU A 99 -5.66 -2.58 -2.55
CA GLU A 99 -6.39 -1.42 -2.02
C GLU A 99 -7.90 -1.55 -2.26
N SER A 100 -8.32 -2.02 -3.44
CA SER A 100 -9.74 -2.19 -3.78
C SER A 100 -10.48 -3.21 -2.90
N ARG A 101 -9.75 -4.08 -2.20
CA ARG A 101 -10.30 -5.12 -1.32
C ARG A 101 -10.29 -4.71 0.14
N LEU A 102 -9.58 -3.64 0.49
CA LEU A 102 -9.49 -3.17 1.86
C LEU A 102 -10.75 -2.44 2.28
N THR A 103 -11.10 -2.64 3.54
CA THR A 103 -12.26 -2.03 4.17
C THR A 103 -11.84 -1.41 5.50
N TYR A 104 -12.76 -0.67 6.11
CA TYR A 104 -12.61 -0.17 7.48
C TYR A 104 -12.13 -1.25 8.47
N ALA A 105 -12.67 -2.48 8.35
CA ALA A 105 -12.37 -3.58 9.27
C ALA A 105 -10.93 -4.10 9.17
N ASP A 106 -10.25 -3.88 8.04
CA ASP A 106 -8.85 -4.25 7.85
C ASP A 106 -7.90 -3.34 8.66
N PHE A 107 -8.33 -2.10 8.91
CA PHE A 107 -7.55 -1.09 9.63
C PHE A 107 -7.96 -0.93 11.09
N ALA A 108 -9.22 -1.20 11.45
CA ALA A 108 -9.74 -0.94 12.80
C ALA A 108 -9.36 -2.00 13.84
N VAL A 109 -9.18 -1.57 15.09
CA VAL A 109 -9.15 -2.47 16.27
C VAL A 109 -10.52 -3.17 16.41
N THR A 110 -10.51 -4.41 16.90
CA THR A 110 -11.76 -5.16 17.11
C THR A 110 -12.60 -4.51 18.20
N GLY A 111 -13.87 -4.21 17.90
CA GLY A 111 -14.80 -3.57 18.83
C GLY A 111 -14.92 -2.05 18.68
N THR A 112 -14.18 -1.43 17.75
CA THR A 112 -14.40 -0.03 17.38
C THR A 112 -15.73 0.12 16.65
N ASP A 113 -16.57 1.04 17.11
CA ASP A 113 -17.88 1.29 16.51
C ASP A 113 -17.71 1.93 15.12
N GLY A 114 -17.86 1.11 14.08
CA GLY A 114 -17.84 1.56 12.68
C GLY A 114 -19.11 2.28 12.24
N SER A 115 -20.09 2.46 13.14
CA SER A 115 -21.36 3.12 12.86
C SER A 115 -21.12 4.57 12.41
N GLY A 116 -21.38 4.85 11.14
CA GLY A 116 -21.24 6.19 10.53
C GLY A 116 -19.85 6.52 9.96
N LYS A 117 -18.85 5.65 10.16
CA LYS A 117 -17.46 5.84 9.68
C LYS A 117 -17.17 5.16 8.32
N GLY A 118 -18.09 4.33 7.83
CA GLY A 118 -18.01 3.73 6.50
C GLY A 118 -18.49 4.71 5.42
N GLY A 119 -17.59 5.52 4.89
CA GLY A 119 -17.82 6.28 3.66
C GLY A 119 -18.10 5.35 2.49
N VAL A 120 -19.38 5.10 2.22
CA VAL A 120 -20.14 5.05 0.96
C VAL A 120 -21.51 4.41 1.30
N GLY A 121 -22.52 5.27 1.51
CA GLY A 121 -23.91 4.95 1.17
C GLY A 121 -24.72 3.95 2.00
N VAL A 122 -24.53 3.82 3.32
CA VAL A 122 -25.51 3.07 4.14
C VAL A 122 -26.51 4.04 4.79
N ILE A 123 -27.51 4.48 4.02
CA ILE A 123 -28.70 5.14 4.58
C ILE A 123 -29.46 4.06 5.36
N ARG A 124 -29.35 4.06 6.69
CA ARG A 124 -30.25 3.30 7.55
C ARG A 124 -31.62 4.00 7.54
N LEU A 125 -32.51 3.53 6.66
CA LEU A 125 -33.94 3.84 6.74
C LEU A 125 -34.52 3.09 7.95
N SER A 126 -34.50 3.74 9.11
CA SER A 126 -35.30 3.33 10.27
C SER A 126 -36.77 3.52 9.90
N ARG A 127 -37.54 2.44 9.76
CA ARG A 127 -39.01 2.52 9.71
C ARG A 127 -39.49 2.92 11.11
N ALA A 128 -40.14 4.08 11.19
CA ALA A 128 -41.02 4.47 12.28
C ALA A 128 -42.42 3.88 12.06
#